data_AF-A0A3N5GJA6-F1
#
_entry.id   AF-A0A3N5GJA6-F1
#
_cell.length_a   1.000
_cell.length_b   1.000
_cell.length_c   1.000
_cell.angle_alpha   90.00
_cell.angle_beta   90.00
_cell.angle_gamma   90.00
#
_symmetry.space_group_name_H-M   'P 1'
#
loop_
_entity.id
_entity.type
_entity.pdbx_description
1 polymer ?
#
loop_
_entity_poly.entity_id
_entity_poly.type
_entity_poly.pdbx_seq_one_letter_code
_entity_poly.pdbx_strand_id
1 'polypeptide(L)'
;MIRVARSLRMALPARQSAFLWGPRKIGKSTYLGSAYPDSLTFDLLQTDLMLEFAKRPALLRERLLATPPEKLLSPVILDEVQKVPQLLDEVHWLIENRGLSFILC
;
A
#
# COMPACT_ATOMS: atom_id res chain seq x y z
N MET A 1 -16.54 -0.46 -26.30
CA MET A 1 -16.14 -0.92 -24.95
C MET A 1 -16.80 0.00 -23.95
N ILE A 2 -17.81 -0.47 -23.19
CA ILE A 2 -18.57 0.38 -22.26
C ILE A 2 -17.68 0.66 -21.04
N ARG A 3 -17.24 1.90 -20.86
CA ARG A 3 -16.60 2.35 -19.61
C ARG A 3 -17.71 2.62 -18.59
N VAL A 4 -17.98 1.65 -17.73
CA VAL A 4 -18.83 1.88 -16.56
C VAL A 4 -18.07 2.78 -15.60
N ALA A 5 -18.63 3.95 -15.29
CA ALA A 5 -18.04 4.87 -14.32
C ALA A 5 -18.03 4.20 -12.94
N ARG A 6 -16.85 4.17 -12.28
CA ARG A 6 -16.74 3.68 -10.91
C ARG A 6 -17.40 4.67 -9.95
N SER A 7 -18.32 4.19 -9.12
CA SER A 7 -18.98 5.00 -8.08
C SER A 7 -18.15 5.12 -6.80
N LEU A 8 -17.16 4.25 -6.61
CA LEU A 8 -16.30 4.28 -5.43
C LEU A 8 -15.41 5.52 -5.48
N ARG A 9 -15.58 6.40 -4.48
CA ARG A 9 -14.73 7.55 -4.22
C ARG A 9 -14.06 7.34 -2.87
N MET A 10 -12.77 7.04 -2.91
CA MET A 10 -11.95 6.96 -1.70
C MET A 10 -11.29 8.30 -1.49
N ALA A 11 -11.49 8.85 -0.29
CA ALA A 11 -10.72 9.95 0.24
C ALA A 11 -10.28 9.50 1.65
N LEU A 12 -9.03 9.10 1.78
CA LEU A 12 -8.44 8.85 3.09
C LEU A 12 -8.14 10.20 3.74
N PRO A 13 -8.65 10.45 4.96
CA PRO A 13 -8.22 11.61 5.72
C PRO A 13 -6.71 11.56 5.96
N ALA A 14 -6.09 12.72 6.14
CA ALA A 14 -4.67 12.80 6.40
C ALA A 14 -4.27 11.91 7.57
N ARG A 15 -3.18 11.14 7.40
CA ARG A 15 -2.61 10.24 8.42
C ARG A 15 -3.51 9.06 8.79
N GLN A 16 -4.49 8.71 7.97
CA GLN A 16 -5.30 7.51 8.14
C GLN A 16 -4.88 6.41 7.17
N SER A 17 -5.01 5.18 7.65
CA SER A 17 -4.75 3.97 6.88
C SER A 17 -6.04 3.19 6.70
N ALA A 18 -6.17 2.46 5.59
CA ALA A 18 -7.32 1.60 5.34
C ALA A 18 -6.92 0.25 4.78
N PHE A 19 -7.74 -0.75 5.10
CA PHE A 19 -7.76 -2.01 4.37
C PHE A 19 -8.79 -1.94 3.24
N LEU A 20 -8.33 -2.17 2.01
CA LEU A 20 -9.16 -2.26 0.82
C LEU A 20 -9.49 -3.72 0.48
N TRP A 21 -10.57 -4.20 1.06
CA TRP A 21 -11.05 -5.56 0.84
C TRP A 21 -11.76 -5.74 -0.50
N GLY A 22 -11.67 -6.95 -1.05
CA GLY A 22 -12.57 -7.43 -2.11
C GLY A 22 -12.00 -8.64 -2.87
N PRO A 23 -12.76 -9.21 -3.82
CA PRO A 23 -12.25 -10.29 -4.68
C PRO A 23 -11.10 -9.84 -5.59
N ARG A 24 -10.28 -10.81 -6.03
CA ARG A 24 -9.22 -10.58 -7.03
C ARG A 24 -9.83 -10.22 -8.39
N LYS A 25 -9.07 -9.53 -9.24
CA LYS A 25 -9.43 -9.13 -10.62
C LYS A 25 -10.63 -8.17 -10.77
N ILE A 26 -11.02 -7.46 -9.71
CA ILE A 26 -12.02 -6.37 -9.79
C ILE A 26 -11.40 -5.00 -10.13
N GLY A 27 -10.10 -4.97 -10.40
CA GLY A 27 -9.34 -3.77 -10.75
C GLY A 27 -9.10 -2.82 -9.58
N LYS A 28 -8.91 -3.34 -8.35
CA LYS A 28 -8.49 -2.55 -7.18
C LYS A 28 -7.20 -1.80 -7.43
N SER A 29 -6.15 -2.49 -7.87
CA SER A 29 -4.85 -1.87 -8.18
C SER A 29 -5.00 -0.83 -9.29
N THR A 30 -5.83 -1.09 -10.31
CA THR A 30 -6.17 -0.11 -11.36
C THR A 30 -6.91 1.11 -10.81
N TYR A 31 -7.78 0.94 -9.82
CA TYR A 31 -8.49 2.04 -9.16
C TYR A 31 -7.51 2.88 -8.32
N LEU A 32 -6.66 2.23 -7.52
CA LEU A 32 -5.68 2.90 -6.68
C LEU A 32 -4.66 3.68 -7.50
N GLY A 33 -4.17 3.13 -8.62
CA GLY A 33 -3.27 3.85 -9.52
C GLY A 33 -3.87 5.12 -10.12
N SER A 34 -5.20 5.20 -10.26
CA SER A 34 -5.88 6.44 -10.69
C SER A 34 -6.22 7.40 -9.54
N ALA A 35 -6.54 6.87 -8.35
CA ALA A 35 -6.95 7.67 -7.19
C ALA A 35 -5.75 8.22 -6.41
N TYR A 36 -4.62 7.51 -6.45
CA TYR A 36 -3.39 7.82 -5.74
C TYR A 36 -2.17 7.62 -6.67
N PRO A 37 -2.03 8.44 -7.73
CA PRO A 37 -0.98 8.26 -8.73
C PRO A 37 0.45 8.43 -8.19
N ASP A 38 0.62 9.24 -7.13
CA ASP A 38 1.92 9.52 -6.52
C ASP A 38 2.28 8.55 -5.39
N SER A 39 1.42 7.56 -5.11
CA SER A 39 1.65 6.59 -4.04
C SER A 39 2.73 5.58 -4.39
N LEU A 40 3.65 5.38 -3.46
CA LEU A 40 4.55 4.23 -3.52
C LEU A 40 3.76 2.94 -3.36
N THR A 41 3.92 2.03 -4.32
CA THR A 41 3.17 0.78 -4.38
C THR A 41 4.13 -0.40 -4.34
N PHE A 42 3.89 -1.34 -3.44
CA PHE A 42 4.59 -2.62 -3.35
C PHE A 42 3.61 -3.74 -3.69
N ASP A 43 3.87 -4.44 -4.79
CA ASP A 43 3.04 -5.55 -5.26
C ASP A 43 3.63 -6.88 -4.79
N LEU A 44 3.02 -7.48 -3.77
CA LEU A 44 3.49 -8.74 -3.19
C LEU A 44 3.05 -9.97 -3.99
N LEU A 45 2.43 -9.79 -5.16
CA LEU A 45 2.35 -10.85 -6.18
C LEU A 45 3.68 -11.04 -6.88
N GLN A 46 4.57 -10.05 -6.88
CA GLN A 46 5.93 -10.20 -7.38
C GLN A 46 6.73 -11.06 -6.41
N THR A 47 6.97 -12.31 -6.80
CA THR A 47 7.59 -13.33 -5.95
C THR A 47 8.91 -12.87 -5.35
N ASP A 48 9.77 -12.18 -6.11
CA ASP A 48 11.07 -11.71 -5.62
C ASP A 48 10.92 -10.71 -4.47
N LEU A 49 10.04 -9.71 -4.63
CA LEU A 49 9.75 -8.72 -3.60
C LEU A 49 9.10 -9.36 -2.37
N MET A 50 8.15 -10.27 -2.60
CA MET A 50 7.46 -11.01 -1.55
C MET A 50 8.44 -11.85 -0.72
N LEU A 51 9.35 -12.58 -1.37
CA LEU A 51 10.37 -13.37 -0.68
C LEU A 51 11.36 -12.49 0.08
N GLU A 52 11.75 -11.35 -0.48
CA GLU A 52 12.65 -10.40 0.16
C GLU A 52 12.04 -9.87 1.47
N PHE A 53 10.78 -9.43 1.42
CA PHE A 53 10.06 -8.93 2.60
C PHE A 53 9.68 -10.03 3.58
N ALA A 54 9.34 -11.23 3.11
CA ALA A 54 9.09 -12.37 4.00
C ALA A 54 10.34 -12.77 4.78
N LYS A 55 11.51 -12.70 4.13
CA LYS A 55 12.80 -12.99 4.77
C LYS A 55 13.23 -11.91 5.77
N ARG A 56 12.98 -10.64 5.45
CA ARG A 56 13.35 -9.50 6.32
C ARG A 56 12.29 -8.39 6.24
N PRO A 57 11.22 -8.46 7.04
CA PRO A 57 10.15 -7.45 7.06
C PRO A 57 10.65 -6.02 7.29
N ALA A 58 11.70 -5.85 8.12
CA ALA A 58 12.34 -4.58 8.41
C ALA A 58 12.82 -3.82 7.16
N LEU A 59 13.00 -4.48 6.02
CA LEU A 59 13.35 -3.83 4.75
C LEU A 59 12.27 -2.85 4.29
N LEU A 60 10.99 -3.09 4.58
CA LEU A 60 9.93 -2.12 4.29
C LEU A 60 10.19 -0.80 5.01
N ARG A 61 10.46 -0.88 6.32
CA ARG A 61 10.80 0.27 7.15
C ARG A 61 12.06 0.96 6.66
N GLU A 62 13.13 0.22 6.39
CA GLU A 62 14.39 0.79 5.89
C GLU A 62 14.20 1.55 4.58
N ARG A 63 13.47 0.96 3.61
CA ARG A 63 13.16 1.58 2.31
C ARG A 63 12.35 2.86 2.47
N LEU A 64 11.31 2.83 3.31
CA LEU A 64 10.45 3.99 3.53
C LEU A 64 11.17 5.12 4.27
N LEU A 65 12.02 4.80 5.25
CA LEU A 65 12.83 5.81 5.94
C LEU A 65 13.89 6.45 5.03
N ALA A 66 14.39 5.71 4.04
CA ALA A 66 15.33 6.23 3.03
C ALA A 66 14.64 6.97 1.88
N THR A 67 13.31 6.94 1.81
CA THR A 67 12.55 7.60 0.74
C THR A 67 12.42 9.10 1.02
N PRO A 68 12.58 9.97 0.00
CA PRO A 68 12.31 11.40 0.14
C PRO A 68 10.90 11.69 0.70
N PRO A 69 10.74 12.61 1.66
CA PRO A 69 9.44 12.91 2.28
C PRO A 69 8.33 13.26 1.28
N GLU A 70 8.69 13.86 0.15
CA GLU A 70 7.76 14.27 -0.91
C GLU A 70 7.01 13.09 -1.53
N LYS A 71 7.65 11.90 -1.60
CA LYS A 71 7.03 10.66 -2.07
C LYS A 71 6.18 9.96 -1.01
N LEU A 72 6.19 10.46 0.23
CA LEU A 72 5.46 9.92 1.38
C LEU A 72 4.29 10.81 1.81
N LEU A 73 3.99 11.86 1.04
CA LEU A 73 2.79 12.69 1.21
C LEU A 73 1.52 11.92 0.88
N SER A 74 1.61 10.95 -0.04
CA SER A 74 0.53 10.04 -0.40
C SER A 74 0.63 8.72 0.37
N PRO A 75 -0.50 8.02 0.61
CA PRO A 75 -0.49 6.73 1.30
C PRO A 75 0.40 5.70 0.60
N VAL A 76 1.17 4.91 1.36
CA VAL A 76 1.92 3.77 0.82
C VAL A 76 0.94 2.61 0.57
N ILE A 77 0.96 2.06 -0.63
CA ILE A 77 0.09 0.94 -1.02
C ILE A 77 0.88 -0.37 -0.87
N LEU A 78 0.37 -1.30 -0.07
CA LEU A 78 0.82 -2.70 -0.04
C LEU A 78 -0.28 -3.56 -0.67
N ASP A 79 -0.04 -4.06 -1.88
CA ASP A 79 -0.98 -4.95 -2.55
C ASP A 79 -0.72 -6.41 -2.12
N GLU A 80 -1.81 -7.13 -1.81
CA GLU A 80 -1.81 -8.52 -1.36
C GLU A 80 -0.98 -8.75 -0.07
N VAL A 81 -1.15 -7.89 0.93
CA VAL A 81 -0.39 -7.91 2.20
C VAL A 81 -0.52 -9.22 2.98
N GLN A 82 -1.61 -9.96 2.80
CA GLN A 82 -1.80 -11.32 3.32
C GLN A 82 -0.72 -12.31 2.89
N LYS A 83 0.04 -12.03 1.82
CA LYS A 83 1.18 -12.85 1.40
C LYS A 83 2.35 -12.76 2.35
N VAL A 84 2.51 -11.62 3.04
CA VAL A 84 3.55 -11.39 4.05
C VAL A 84 2.93 -10.69 5.27
N PRO A 85 2.13 -11.40 6.09
CA PRO A 85 1.43 -10.80 7.23
C PRO A 85 2.35 -10.12 8.24
N GLN A 86 3.62 -10.55 8.33
CA GLN A 86 4.64 -9.96 9.20
C GLN A 86 4.93 -8.49 8.87
N LEU A 87 4.61 -8.02 7.66
CA LEU A 87 4.73 -6.60 7.31
C LEU A 87 3.77 -5.71 8.11
N LEU A 88 2.68 -6.27 8.66
CA LEU A 88 1.73 -5.49 9.45
C LEU A 88 2.37 -4.88 10.71
N ASP A 89 3.35 -5.56 11.32
CA ASP A 89 4.08 -5.02 12.47
C ASP A 89 4.91 -3.79 12.09
N GLU A 90 5.60 -3.84 10.94
CA GLU A 90 6.38 -2.71 10.42
C GLU A 90 5.47 -1.55 9.97
N VAL A 91 4.33 -1.86 9.34
CA VAL A 91 3.30 -0.87 8.98
C VAL A 91 2.79 -0.17 10.22
N HIS A 92 2.42 -0.92 11.25
CA HIS A 92 1.92 -0.36 12.51
C HIS A 92 2.97 0.55 13.14
N TRP A 93 4.21 0.09 13.25
CA TRP A 93 5.31 0.90 13.77
C TRP A 93 5.51 2.20 12.98
N LEU A 94 5.44 2.16 11.65
CA LEU A 94 5.58 3.34 10.79
C LEU A 94 4.42 4.33 10.92
N ILE A 95 3.19 3.84 11.12
CA ILE A 95 2.04 4.70 11.39
C ILE A 95 2.27 5.44 12.71
N GLU A 96 2.60 4.74 13.78
CA GLU A 96 2.75 5.33 15.11
C GLU A 96 3.95 6.28 15.21
N ASN A 97 5.10 5.87 14.68
CA ASN A 97 6.37 6.58 14.90
C ASN A 97 6.68 7.60 13.82
N ARG A 98 6.13 7.44 12.62
CA ARG A 98 6.41 8.32 11.46
C ARG A 98 5.16 9.00 10.91
N GLY A 99 3.96 8.63 11.34
CA GLY A 99 2.72 9.21 10.86
C GLY A 99 2.42 8.88 9.39
N LEU A 100 3.04 7.82 8.85
CA LEU A 100 2.79 7.39 7.48
C LEU A 100 1.37 6.82 7.35
N SER A 101 0.79 7.01 6.16
CA SER A 101 -0.53 6.48 5.81
C SER A 101 -0.37 5.27 4.91
N PHE A 102 -1.25 4.28 5.04
CA PHE A 102 -1.17 3.04 4.26
C PHE A 102 -2.52 2.65 3.64
N ILE A 103 -2.47 2.05 2.46
CA ILE A 103 -3.60 1.33 1.86
C ILE A 103 -3.15 -0.12 1.71
N LEU A 104 -3.82 -1.00 2.43
CA LEU A 104 -3.50 -2.42 2.51
C LEU A 104 -4.55 -3.22 1.74
N CYS A 105 -4.15 -3.99 0.73
CA CYS A 105 -5.06 -4.81 -0.07
C CYS A 105 -4.86 -6.31 0.16
#